data_AF-A0A960Q0V3-F1
#
_entry.id   AF-A0A960Q0V3-F1
#
_cell.length_a   1.000
_cell.length_b   1.000
_cell.length_c   1.000
_cell.angle_alpha   90.00
_cell.angle_beta   90.00
_cell.angle_gamma   90.00
#
_symmetry.space_group_name_H-M   'P 1'
#
loop_
_entity.id
_entity.type
_entity.pdbx_description
1 polymer ?
#
loop_
_entity_poly.entity_id
_entity_poly.type
_entity_poly.pdbx_seq_one_letter_code
_entity_poly.pdbx_strand_id
1 'polypeptide(L)'
;MKKNDTLWDNLRQGLRDGLQFTVKKTERLTRIGRLKLDILSVRRQMDRKHAELGVLVFEQVRDADESSLWMDVNMLDVVHSLRGFEQRLHQLEDDLEVASTEVDDPGVEDELDDDTATDSRVEAEFSVLEDDDDGPFRGFHPEDEVRETGKGQDSPRG
;
A
#
# COMPACT_ATOMS: atom_id res chain seq x y z
N MET A 1 14.00 29.23 58.03
CA MET A 1 14.85 28.41 57.14
C MET A 1 14.00 27.32 56.51
N LYS A 2 13.66 27.40 55.21
CA LYS A 2 12.92 26.34 54.45
C LYS A 2 13.15 26.35 52.92
N LYS A 3 14.11 27.14 52.40
CA LYS A 3 14.28 27.31 50.94
C LYS A 3 15.02 26.15 50.26
N ASN A 4 15.88 25.45 50.98
CA ASN A 4 16.71 24.38 50.41
C ASN A 4 15.92 23.09 50.19
N ASP A 5 14.97 22.78 51.07
CA ASP A 5 14.13 21.58 50.93
C ASP A 5 13.25 21.66 49.68
N THR A 6 12.70 22.85 49.39
CA THR A 6 11.83 23.07 48.22
C THR A 6 12.55 22.91 46.89
N LEU A 7 13.83 23.31 46.78
CA LEU A 7 14.62 23.15 45.56
C LEU A 7 14.96 21.68 45.28
N TRP A 8 15.31 20.93 46.33
CA TRP A 8 15.57 19.49 46.20
C TRP A 8 14.30 18.70 45.89
N ASP A 9 13.17 19.09 46.46
CA ASP A 9 11.88 18.47 46.18
C ASP A 9 11.43 18.75 44.75
N ASN A 10 11.61 19.98 44.25
CA ASN A 10 11.34 20.32 42.85
C ASN A 10 12.24 19.54 41.86
N LEU A 11 13.52 19.33 42.21
CA LEU A 11 14.42 18.54 41.37
C LEU A 11 14.02 17.04 41.33
N ARG A 12 13.66 16.47 42.48
CA ARG A 12 13.14 15.09 42.53
C ARG A 12 11.83 14.94 41.77
N GLN A 13 10.97 15.95 41.86
CA GLN A 13 9.72 16.00 41.14
C GLN A 13 9.98 16.05 39.62
N GLY A 14 10.85 16.95 39.15
CA GLY A 14 11.24 17.03 37.74
C GLY A 14 11.89 15.75 37.19
N LEU A 15 12.72 15.06 37.98
CA LEU A 15 13.29 13.78 37.58
C LEU A 15 12.22 12.69 37.48
N ARG A 16 11.29 12.64 38.43
CA ARG A 16 10.18 11.68 38.41
C ARG A 16 9.25 11.95 37.23
N ASP A 17 8.95 13.21 36.95
CA ASP A 17 8.09 13.62 35.86
C ASP A 17 8.75 13.36 34.49
N GLY A 18 10.06 13.62 34.36
CA GLY A 18 10.84 13.27 33.16
C GLY A 18 10.92 11.76 32.90
N LEU A 19 11.05 10.95 33.95
CA LEU A 19 10.98 9.49 33.83
C LEU A 19 9.58 9.03 33.39
N GLN A 20 8.52 9.59 33.95
CA GLN A 20 7.15 9.25 33.53
C GLN A 20 6.86 9.69 32.09
N PHE A 21 7.38 10.86 31.68
CA PHE A 21 7.22 11.36 30.32
C PHE A 21 7.91 10.47 29.29
N THR A 22 9.18 10.11 29.53
CA THR A 22 9.92 9.24 28.61
C THR A 22 9.31 7.85 28.50
N VAL A 23 8.84 7.26 29.62
CA VAL A 23 8.11 5.97 29.60
C VAL A 23 6.86 6.06 28.72
N LYS A 24 6.05 7.11 28.87
CA LYS A 24 4.85 7.32 28.03
C LYS A 24 5.20 7.51 26.55
N LYS A 25 6.25 8.30 26.23
CA LYS A 25 6.71 8.51 24.84
C LYS A 25 7.21 7.19 24.23
N THR A 26 7.95 6.37 24.97
CA THR A 26 8.43 5.05 24.50
C THR A 26 7.29 4.05 24.31
N GLU A 27 6.33 3.98 25.23
CA GLU A 27 5.16 3.10 25.10
C GLU A 27 4.37 3.44 23.84
N ARG A 28 4.18 4.74 23.58
CA ARG A 28 3.52 5.24 22.38
C ARG A 28 4.29 4.88 21.10
N LEU A 29 5.59 5.16 21.03
CA LEU A 29 6.41 4.79 19.87
C LEU A 29 6.37 3.28 19.60
N THR A 30 6.36 2.47 20.66
CA THR A 30 6.20 1.01 20.56
C THR A 30 4.85 0.64 19.97
N ARG A 31 3.76 1.30 20.40
CA ARG A 31 2.41 1.10 19.85
C ARG A 31 2.35 1.44 18.36
N ILE A 32 2.88 2.60 17.96
CA ILE A 32 2.97 3.03 16.56
C ILE A 32 3.77 2.02 15.73
N GLY A 33 4.93 1.59 16.22
CA GLY A 33 5.77 0.60 15.55
C GLY A 33 5.04 -0.72 15.33
N ARG A 34 4.29 -1.20 16.34
CA ARG A 34 3.48 -2.42 16.22
C ARG A 34 2.38 -2.28 15.17
N LEU A 35 1.64 -1.17 15.18
CA LEU A 35 0.58 -0.91 14.20
C LEU A 35 1.13 -0.89 12.76
N LYS A 36 2.28 -0.23 12.54
CA LYS A 36 2.95 -0.23 11.22
C LYS A 36 3.35 -1.63 10.75
N LEU A 37 3.85 -2.49 11.65
CA LEU A 37 4.18 -3.87 11.32
C LEU A 37 2.93 -4.71 10.99
N ASP A 38 1.84 -4.49 11.73
CA ASP A 38 0.56 -5.17 11.48
C ASP A 38 -0.02 -4.75 10.11
N ILE A 39 0.03 -3.46 9.77
CA ILE A 39 -0.34 -2.94 8.43
C ILE A 39 0.47 -3.62 7.34
N LEU A 40 1.80 -3.66 7.48
CA LEU A 40 2.69 -4.31 6.51
C LEU A 40 2.36 -5.80 6.33
N SER A 41 2.02 -6.49 7.43
CA SER A 41 1.61 -7.89 7.41
C SER A 41 0.29 -8.10 6.66
N VAL A 42 -0.69 -7.22 6.87
CA VAL A 42 -1.99 -7.27 6.18
C VAL A 42 -1.82 -6.96 4.68
N ARG A 43 -1.06 -5.93 4.31
CA ARG A 43 -0.76 -5.59 2.91
C ARG A 43 -0.13 -6.78 2.17
N ARG A 44 0.88 -7.42 2.76
CA ARG A 44 1.48 -8.64 2.19
C ARG A 44 0.51 -9.82 2.05
N GLN A 45 -0.48 -9.92 2.92
CA GLN A 45 -1.54 -10.94 2.80
C GLN A 45 -2.48 -10.61 1.64
N MET A 46 -2.84 -9.35 1.46
CA MET A 46 -3.62 -8.87 0.32
C MET A 46 -2.90 -9.10 -1.00
N ASP A 47 -1.61 -8.78 -1.09
CA ASP A 47 -0.82 -9.01 -2.31
C ASP A 47 -0.84 -10.47 -2.75
N ARG A 48 -0.72 -11.40 -1.79
CA ARG A 48 -0.85 -12.84 -2.08
C ARG A 48 -2.24 -13.21 -2.58
N LYS A 49 -3.29 -12.61 -2.03
CA LYS A 49 -4.68 -12.86 -2.47
C LYS A 49 -4.98 -12.23 -3.83
N HIS A 50 -4.41 -11.06 -4.14
CA HIS A 50 -4.48 -10.48 -5.48
C HIS A 50 -3.77 -11.37 -6.51
N ALA A 51 -2.59 -11.90 -6.17
CA ALA A 51 -1.89 -12.84 -7.04
C ALA A 51 -2.71 -14.12 -7.27
N GLU A 52 -3.32 -14.68 -6.20
CA GLU A 52 -4.21 -15.84 -6.29
C GLU A 52 -5.43 -15.56 -7.18
N LEU A 53 -6.08 -14.40 -7.01
CA LEU A 53 -7.18 -13.97 -7.86
C LEU A 53 -6.76 -13.84 -9.32
N GLY A 54 -5.59 -13.24 -9.57
CA GLY A 54 -5.03 -13.08 -10.91
C GLY A 54 -4.80 -14.42 -11.61
N VAL A 55 -4.30 -15.42 -10.89
CA VAL A 55 -4.15 -16.79 -11.42
C VAL A 55 -5.50 -17.38 -11.80
N LEU A 56 -6.50 -17.30 -10.92
CA LEU A 56 -7.85 -17.83 -11.19
C LEU A 56 -8.51 -17.17 -12.41
N VAL A 57 -8.40 -15.85 -12.53
CA VAL A 57 -8.93 -15.09 -13.67
C VAL A 57 -8.17 -15.45 -14.95
N PHE A 58 -6.84 -15.53 -14.90
CA PHE A 58 -6.02 -15.88 -16.05
C PHE A 58 -6.34 -17.29 -16.57
N GLU A 59 -6.45 -18.28 -15.69
CA GLU A 59 -6.84 -19.64 -16.05
C GLU A 59 -8.22 -19.67 -16.72
N GLN A 60 -9.16 -18.90 -16.19
CA GLN A 60 -10.50 -18.81 -16.76
C GLN A 60 -10.51 -18.16 -18.15
N VAL A 61 -9.76 -17.08 -18.35
CA VAL A 61 -9.64 -16.41 -19.66
C VAL A 61 -8.94 -17.33 -20.67
N ARG A 62 -7.92 -18.08 -20.23
CA ARG A 62 -7.18 -19.00 -21.10
C ARG A 62 -8.03 -20.16 -21.58
N ASP A 63 -8.87 -20.71 -20.71
CA ASP A 63 -9.57 -21.97 -20.94
C ASP A 63 -11.02 -21.79 -21.46
N ALA A 64 -11.55 -20.56 -21.48
CA ALA A 64 -12.88 -20.24 -22.00
C ALA A 64 -12.85 -19.49 -23.34
N ASP A 65 -13.86 -19.72 -24.21
CA ASP A 65 -14.23 -18.73 -25.23
C ASP A 65 -14.57 -17.41 -24.51
N GLU A 66 -14.10 -16.27 -25.02
CA GLU A 66 -14.13 -14.90 -24.43
C GLU A 66 -15.45 -14.46 -23.77
N SER A 67 -16.54 -15.18 -24.02
CA SER A 67 -17.90 -14.90 -23.58
C SER A 67 -18.28 -15.40 -22.16
N SER A 68 -17.41 -16.09 -21.42
CA SER A 68 -17.82 -16.72 -20.15
C SER A 68 -16.85 -16.54 -18.98
N LEU A 69 -16.67 -15.28 -18.55
CA LEU A 69 -16.14 -14.97 -17.22
C LEU A 69 -17.28 -15.07 -16.19
N TRP A 70 -17.33 -16.16 -15.44
CA TRP A 70 -18.18 -16.31 -14.25
C TRP A 70 -17.34 -16.39 -12.98
N MET A 71 -17.83 -15.80 -11.89
CA MET A 71 -17.16 -15.92 -10.59
C MET A 71 -17.49 -17.29 -9.98
N ASP A 72 -16.49 -18.15 -9.87
CA ASP A 72 -16.64 -19.45 -9.20
C ASP A 72 -16.47 -19.34 -7.68
N VAL A 73 -16.67 -20.45 -6.95
CA VAL A 73 -16.61 -20.48 -5.49
C VAL A 73 -15.22 -20.08 -4.97
N ASN A 74 -14.15 -20.49 -5.66
CA ASN A 74 -12.78 -20.17 -5.26
C ASN A 74 -12.50 -18.67 -5.42
N MET A 75 -12.95 -18.09 -6.53
CA MET A 75 -12.83 -16.66 -6.80
C MET A 75 -13.62 -15.83 -5.77
N LEU A 76 -14.83 -16.29 -5.44
CA LEU A 76 -15.67 -15.65 -4.43
C LEU A 76 -15.02 -15.67 -3.04
N ASP A 77 -14.41 -16.79 -2.64
CA ASP A 77 -13.68 -16.92 -1.36
C ASP A 77 -12.47 -15.97 -1.29
N VAL A 78 -11.73 -15.83 -2.39
CA VAL A 78 -10.60 -14.89 -2.47
C VAL A 78 -11.10 -13.45 -2.35
N VAL A 79 -12.19 -13.09 -3.02
CA VAL A 79 -12.79 -11.74 -2.94
C VAL A 79 -13.33 -11.44 -1.53
N HIS A 80 -13.97 -12.41 -0.87
CA HIS A 80 -14.41 -12.26 0.51
C HIS A 80 -13.24 -12.06 1.47
N SER A 81 -12.15 -12.82 1.27
CA SER A 81 -10.92 -12.66 2.05
C SER A 81 -10.30 -11.28 1.86
N LEU A 82 -10.22 -10.79 0.61
CA LEU A 82 -9.72 -9.45 0.29
C LEU A 82 -10.54 -8.36 0.98
N ARG A 83 -11.87 -8.41 0.92
CA ARG A 83 -12.73 -7.47 1.65
C ARG A 83 -12.49 -7.49 3.16
N GLY A 84 -12.27 -8.67 3.74
CA GLY A 84 -11.92 -8.81 5.16
C GLY A 84 -10.57 -8.16 5.48
N PHE A 85 -9.59 -8.29 4.61
CA PHE A 85 -8.29 -7.63 4.76
C PHE A 85 -8.37 -6.12 4.58
N GLU A 86 -9.15 -5.62 3.62
CA GLU A 86 -9.39 -4.18 3.43
C GLU A 86 -10.00 -3.53 4.67
N GLN A 87 -11.04 -4.14 5.24
CA GLN A 87 -11.65 -3.64 6.49
C GLN A 87 -10.65 -3.62 7.64
N ARG A 88 -9.83 -4.68 7.76
CA ARG A 88 -8.80 -4.75 8.80
C ARG A 88 -7.70 -3.71 8.58
N LEU A 89 -7.30 -3.48 7.32
CA LEU A 89 -6.30 -2.48 6.97
C LEU A 89 -6.80 -1.09 7.36
N HIS A 90 -8.03 -0.75 6.99
CA HIS A 90 -8.65 0.52 7.36
C HIS A 90 -8.68 0.73 8.88
N GLN A 91 -9.09 -0.29 9.64
CA GLN A 91 -9.11 -0.18 11.10
C GLN A 91 -7.71 0.05 11.69
N LEU A 92 -6.68 -0.61 11.15
CA LEU A 92 -5.31 -0.43 11.60
C LEU A 92 -4.74 0.94 11.23
N GLU A 93 -5.14 1.49 10.08
CA GLU A 93 -4.78 2.83 9.63
C GLU A 93 -5.44 3.90 10.51
N ASP A 94 -6.73 3.74 10.84
CA ASP A 94 -7.44 4.59 11.80
C ASP A 94 -6.77 4.55 13.19
N ASP A 95 -6.44 3.36 13.68
CA ASP A 95 -5.76 3.18 14.97
C ASP A 95 -4.37 3.82 14.98
N LEU A 96 -3.66 3.78 13.85
CA LEU A 96 -2.36 4.41 13.65
C LEU A 96 -2.49 5.94 13.63
N GLU A 97 -3.52 6.48 12.99
CA GLU A 97 -3.81 7.92 12.98
C GLU A 97 -4.14 8.43 14.38
N VAL A 98 -4.96 7.70 15.15
CA VAL A 98 -5.23 8.04 16.55
C VAL A 98 -3.94 8.00 17.38
N ALA A 99 -3.13 6.96 17.24
CA ALA A 99 -1.87 6.85 17.97
C ALA A 99 -0.83 7.90 17.55
N SER A 100 -0.86 8.39 16.31
CA SER A 100 0.05 9.42 15.79
C SER A 100 -0.41 10.85 16.11
N THR A 101 -1.71 11.08 16.31
CA THR A 101 -2.28 12.39 16.67
C THR A 101 -2.32 12.68 18.18
N GLU A 102 -2.00 11.70 19.03
CA GLU A 102 -1.81 11.90 20.49
C GLU A 102 -0.59 12.82 20.87
N VAL A 103 -0.06 13.69 19.99
CA VAL A 103 0.97 14.76 20.29
C VAL A 103 0.24 16.12 20.31
N ASP A 104 0.42 17.09 21.22
CA ASP A 104 1.64 17.65 21.86
C ASP A 104 1.38 18.15 23.30
N ASP A 105 2.32 17.92 24.23
CA ASP A 105 2.52 18.78 25.41
C ASP A 105 3.71 19.71 25.08
N PRO A 106 3.51 21.04 24.96
CA PRO A 106 4.48 21.99 24.34
C PRO A 106 5.76 22.26 25.17
N GLY A 107 6.21 21.32 25.99
CA GLY A 107 7.22 21.57 27.03
C GLY A 107 8.69 21.29 26.66
N VAL A 108 8.99 20.64 25.53
CA VAL A 108 10.37 20.31 25.16
C VAL A 108 10.49 20.39 23.65
N GLU A 109 11.29 21.35 23.17
CA GLU A 109 11.73 21.44 21.78
C GLU A 109 12.35 20.08 21.40
N ASP A 110 11.75 19.39 20.42
CA ASP A 110 12.31 18.17 19.82
C ASP A 110 13.58 18.58 19.06
N GLU A 111 14.70 18.69 19.77
CA GLU A 111 16.04 18.67 19.19
C GLU A 111 16.43 17.20 19.00
N LEU A 112 15.72 16.55 18.08
CA LEU A 112 16.16 15.33 17.42
C LEU A 112 15.89 15.58 15.94
N ASP A 113 16.93 16.00 15.23
CA ASP A 113 16.98 16.01 13.78
C ASP A 113 16.61 14.60 13.29
N ASP A 114 15.34 14.42 12.95
CA ASP A 114 14.85 13.24 12.23
C ASP A 114 15.26 13.40 10.76
N ASP A 115 16.58 13.30 10.55
CA ASP A 115 17.22 13.07 9.26
C ASP A 115 17.04 11.61 8.81
N THR A 116 16.04 10.88 9.33
CA THR A 116 15.49 9.76 8.58
C THR A 116 14.55 10.34 7.54
N ALA A 117 15.19 10.84 6.48
CA ALA A 117 14.59 11.00 5.17
C ALA A 117 13.60 9.86 4.98
N THR A 118 12.31 10.17 5.16
CA THR A 118 11.24 9.35 4.61
C THR A 118 11.46 9.44 3.14
N ASP A 119 12.19 8.43 2.68
CA ASP A 119 12.51 8.09 1.33
C ASP A 119 11.24 8.24 0.50
N SER A 120 11.07 9.43 -0.05
CA SER A 120 10.07 9.75 -1.07
C SER A 120 10.37 9.00 -2.37
N ARG A 121 11.38 8.12 -2.36
CA ARG A 121 11.86 7.29 -3.45
C ARG A 121 11.43 5.82 -3.33
N VAL A 122 10.55 5.44 -2.39
CA VAL A 122 9.79 4.18 -2.51
C VAL A 122 8.51 4.35 -3.35
N GLU A 123 8.03 5.58 -3.54
CA GLU A 123 6.90 5.86 -4.46
C GLU A 123 7.36 6.25 -5.87
N ALA A 124 8.64 6.61 -6.06
CA ALA A 124 9.18 7.05 -7.35
C ALA A 124 10.07 6.02 -8.08
N GLU A 125 10.58 4.98 -7.41
CA GLU A 125 11.34 3.90 -8.10
C GLU A 125 10.45 2.79 -8.70
N PHE A 126 9.11 2.86 -8.57
CA PHE A 126 8.19 1.98 -9.30
C PHE A 126 7.48 2.66 -10.48
N SER A 127 7.77 3.93 -10.79
CA SER A 127 7.19 4.64 -11.95
C SER A 127 8.19 4.89 -13.09
N VAL A 128 9.41 4.32 -13.02
CA VAL A 128 10.44 4.47 -14.06
C VAL A 128 11.01 3.10 -14.43
N LEU A 129 10.14 2.22 -14.91
CA LEU A 129 10.54 1.01 -15.65
C LEU A 129 9.52 0.68 -16.74
N GLU A 130 8.96 1.71 -17.37
CA GLU A 130 8.30 1.62 -18.67
C GLU A 130 9.10 2.44 -19.68
N ASP A 131 10.27 1.95 -20.05
CA ASP A 131 10.92 2.22 -21.33
C ASP A 131 11.97 1.09 -21.52
N ASP A 132 11.84 0.34 -22.62
CA ASP A 132 12.66 -0.81 -23.05
C ASP A 132 12.23 -2.22 -22.59
N ASP A 133 11.02 -2.65 -22.99
CA ASP A 133 10.83 -4.07 -23.37
C ASP A 133 10.06 -4.15 -24.71
N ASP A 134 10.81 -4.50 -25.75
CA ASP A 134 10.33 -4.89 -27.08
C ASP A 134 9.51 -6.19 -26.98
N GLY A 135 8.25 -6.08 -26.56
CA GLY A 135 7.26 -7.15 -26.69
C GLY A 135 6.80 -7.33 -28.16
N PRO A 136 6.49 -8.56 -28.62
CA PRO A 136 6.23 -8.88 -30.03
C PRO A 136 4.80 -8.55 -30.49
N PHE A 137 4.22 -7.46 -30.00
CA PHE A 137 2.88 -7.01 -30.39
C PHE A 137 2.92 -5.57 -30.87
N ARG A 138 3.42 -5.38 -32.10
CA ARG A 138 3.06 -4.19 -32.88
C ARG A 138 1.56 -4.26 -33.16
N GLY A 139 0.82 -3.42 -32.44
CA GLY A 139 -0.59 -3.16 -32.65
C GLY A 139 -0.87 -2.89 -34.12
N PHE A 140 -1.70 -3.76 -34.66
CA PHE A 140 -2.42 -3.63 -35.92
C PHE A 140 -3.21 -2.31 -35.86
N HIS A 141 -2.87 -1.33 -36.69
CA HIS A 141 -3.72 -0.15 -36.91
C HIS A 141 -4.79 -0.53 -37.95
N PRO A 142 -6.09 -0.50 -37.62
CA PRO A 142 -7.15 -0.95 -38.52
C PRO A 142 -7.54 0.07 -39.61
N GLU A 143 -6.68 1.03 -39.98
CA GLU A 143 -7.03 2.05 -40.99
C GLU A 143 -6.12 2.09 -42.24
N ASP A 144 -5.12 1.21 -42.34
CA ASP A 144 -4.23 1.16 -43.50
C ASP A 144 -4.53 -0.02 -44.45
N GLU A 145 -5.77 -0.16 -44.91
CA GLU A 145 -6.00 -0.95 -46.13
C GLU A 145 -7.26 -0.54 -46.92
N VAL A 146 -7.20 0.64 -47.55
CA VAL A 146 -7.93 0.85 -48.82
C VAL A 146 -6.94 1.34 -49.86
N ARG A 147 -6.17 0.40 -50.42
CA ARG A 147 -5.61 0.57 -51.76
C ARG A 147 -6.42 -0.30 -52.71
N GLU A 148 -7.43 0.33 -53.32
CA GLU A 148 -7.98 -0.14 -54.59
C GLU A 148 -6.84 -0.23 -55.61
N THR A 149 -6.42 -1.46 -55.90
CA THR A 149 -5.91 -1.87 -57.21
C THR A 149 -6.82 -3.04 -57.58
N GLY A 150 -7.59 -3.03 -58.66
CA GLY A 150 -7.24 -2.59 -59.99
C GLY A 150 -7.08 -3.83 -60.88
N LYS A 151 -8.21 -4.29 -61.43
CA LYS A 151 -8.38 -5.12 -62.64
C LYS A 151 -8.10 -6.63 -62.59
N GLY A 152 -9.08 -7.38 -63.12
CA GLY A 152 -8.82 -8.35 -64.18
C GLY A 152 -9.43 -9.73 -64.01
N GLN A 153 -10.54 -9.97 -64.74
CA GLN A 153 -10.93 -11.22 -65.43
C GLN A 153 -11.05 -12.51 -64.58
N ASP A 154 -12.12 -13.29 -64.64
CA ASP A 154 -12.58 -13.96 -65.86
C ASP A 154 -13.96 -14.60 -65.63
N SER A 155 -14.72 -14.80 -66.70
CA SER A 155 -16.00 -15.52 -66.71
C SER A 155 -15.80 -17.02 -66.40
N PRO A 156 -16.84 -17.82 -66.05
CA PRO A 156 -17.68 -18.39 -67.11
C PRO A 156 -19.14 -18.79 -66.74
N ARG A 157 -19.96 -18.79 -67.81
CA ARG A 157 -21.05 -19.75 -68.14
C ARG A 157 -22.37 -19.71 -67.35
N GLY A 158 -23.42 -19.46 -68.12
CA GLY A 158 -24.83 -19.66 -67.80
C GLY A 158 -25.69 -18.96 -68.84
#